data_AF-A0A9D3AX06-F1
#
_entry.id   AF-A0A9D3AX06-F1
#
_cell.length_a   1.000
_cell.length_b   1.000
_cell.length_c   1.000
_cell.angle_alpha   90.00
_cell.angle_beta   90.00
_cell.angle_gamma   90.00
#
_symmetry.space_group_name_H-M   'P 1'
#
loop_
_entity.id
_entity.type
_entity.pdbx_description
1 polymer ?
#
loop_
_entity_poly.entity_id
_entity_poly.type
_entity_poly.pdbx_seq_one_letter_code
_entity_poly.pdbx_strand_id
1 'polypeptide(L)'
;MGNRGYQRYLKIDKEAVTINEDVIKQEAIYDGKYLLRTNCNLPPAEVALAYKGLWQVERIFRTMKSSLDLRPIYHWKEERVRGHIFICFLAFVLQVMLAKLLKDSKHRFKDLMLDLRKLHAVKFTIGQEEFILRTELKGNIFDIFKAVGSRPPKRILGYKSTI
;
A
#
# COMPACT_ATOMS: atom_id res chain seq x y z
N MET A 1 -4.77 -38.16 -8.89
CA MET A 1 -4.61 -37.57 -7.54
C MET A 1 -4.07 -36.14 -7.67
N GLY A 2 -4.91 -35.13 -7.51
CA GLY A 2 -4.60 -33.73 -7.92
C GLY A 2 -4.04 -32.80 -6.84
N ASN A 3 -3.80 -33.29 -5.61
CA ASN A 3 -3.38 -32.43 -4.50
C ASN A 3 -1.96 -32.76 -4.02
N ARG A 4 -0.96 -32.02 -4.54
CA ARG A 4 0.47 -32.15 -4.20
C ARG A 4 0.75 -32.01 -2.69
N GLY A 5 -0.09 -31.28 -1.96
CA GLY A 5 0.11 -31.04 -0.53
C GLY A 5 -0.02 -32.29 0.34
N TYR A 6 -0.85 -33.26 -0.08
CA TYR A 6 -1.08 -34.50 0.67
C TYR A 6 -0.15 -35.64 0.28
N GLN A 7 0.56 -35.53 -0.84
CA GLN A 7 1.48 -36.57 -1.33
C GLN A 7 2.62 -36.87 -0.35
N ARG A 8 3.08 -35.86 0.41
CA ARG A 8 4.16 -36.03 1.40
C ARG A 8 3.81 -36.93 2.59
N TYR A 9 2.52 -37.16 2.85
CA TYR A 9 2.06 -38.01 3.96
C TYR A 9 1.76 -39.45 3.52
N LEU A 10 1.96 -39.78 2.25
CA LEU A 10 1.65 -41.08 1.68
C LEU A 10 2.95 -41.81 1.33
N LYS A 11 3.13 -43.03 1.83
CA LYS A 11 4.10 -44.00 1.32
C LYS A 11 3.38 -44.82 0.24
N ILE A 12 3.89 -44.76 -0.98
CA ILE A 12 3.35 -45.52 -2.11
C ILE A 12 4.29 -46.70 -2.33
N ASP A 13 3.84 -47.90 -1.98
CA ASP A 13 4.45 -49.15 -2.41
C ASP A 13 3.68 -49.71 -3.60
N LYS A 14 4.32 -50.61 -4.36
CA LYS A 14 3.87 -51.09 -5.68
C LYS A 14 2.41 -51.59 -5.74
N GLU A 15 1.81 -51.95 -4.61
CA GLU A 15 0.43 -52.47 -4.51
C GLU A 15 -0.44 -51.78 -3.43
N ALA A 16 0.12 -50.88 -2.61
CA ALA A 16 -0.62 -50.26 -1.52
C ALA A 16 -0.16 -48.83 -1.21
N VAL A 17 -1.13 -47.95 -0.94
CA VAL A 17 -0.88 -46.60 -0.43
C VAL A 17 -1.08 -46.63 1.08
N THR A 18 0.00 -46.42 1.83
CA THR A 18 -0.03 -46.36 3.29
C THR A 18 0.25 -44.96 3.78
N ILE A 19 -0.26 -44.62 4.96
CA ILE A 19 -0.01 -43.32 5.59
C ILE A 19 1.36 -43.37 6.26
N ASN A 20 2.17 -42.35 6.01
CA ASN A 20 3.48 -42.20 6.63
C ASN A 20 3.34 -41.56 8.02
N GLU A 21 3.11 -42.38 9.04
CA GLU A 21 2.95 -41.92 10.43
C GLU A 21 4.18 -41.16 10.96
N ASP A 22 5.38 -41.46 10.47
CA ASP A 22 6.60 -40.78 10.89
C ASP A 22 6.59 -39.31 10.48
N VAL A 23 6.13 -39.02 9.26
CA VAL A 23 6.00 -37.64 8.76
C VAL A 23 4.90 -36.90 9.51
N ILE A 24 3.80 -37.58 9.84
CA ILE A 24 2.72 -37.00 10.66
C ILE A 24 3.22 -36.65 12.05
N LYS A 25 3.97 -37.54 12.72
CA LYS A 25 4.56 -37.26 14.03
C LYS A 25 5.55 -36.09 14.00
N GLN A 26 6.32 -35.95 12.93
CA GLN A 26 7.22 -34.80 12.74
C GLN A 26 6.46 -33.49 12.53
N GLU A 27 5.37 -33.53 11.75
CA GLU A 27 4.57 -32.33 11.49
C GLU A 27 3.71 -31.91 12.68
N ALA A 28 3.28 -32.85 13.52
CA ALA A 28 2.56 -32.57 14.76
C ALA A 28 3.35 -31.64 15.71
N ILE A 29 4.68 -31.59 15.61
CA ILE A 29 5.53 -30.67 16.38
C ILE A 29 5.27 -29.19 15.99
N TYR A 30 4.81 -28.96 14.76
CA TYR A 30 4.55 -27.64 14.20
C TYR A 30 3.08 -27.22 14.31
N ASP A 31 2.20 -28.11 14.76
CA ASP A 31 0.79 -27.79 14.96
C ASP A 31 0.63 -26.65 15.97
N GLY A 32 -0.16 -25.63 15.58
CA GLY A 32 -0.35 -24.41 16.36
C GLY A 32 0.84 -23.43 16.35
N LYS A 33 1.92 -23.72 15.61
CA LYS A 33 3.07 -22.82 15.47
C LYS A 33 3.07 -22.13 14.11
N TYR A 34 3.46 -20.86 14.10
CA TYR A 34 3.62 -20.09 12.87
C TYR A 34 5.06 -20.16 12.39
N LEU A 35 5.35 -20.99 11.39
CA LEU A 35 6.70 -21.10 10.81
C LEU A 35 6.91 -20.10 9.68
N LEU A 36 7.99 -19.34 9.78
CA LEU A 36 8.46 -18.45 8.73
C LEU A 36 9.68 -19.06 8.05
N ARG A 37 9.55 -19.44 6.79
CA ARG A 37 10.68 -19.86 5.95
C ARG A 37 11.10 -18.68 5.07
N THR A 38 12.35 -18.26 5.19
CA THR A 38 12.91 -17.16 4.40
C THR A 38 14.29 -17.54 3.84
N ASN A 39 14.67 -16.93 2.73
CA ASN A 39 16.03 -16.98 2.18
C ASN A 39 16.88 -15.77 2.64
N CYS A 40 16.32 -14.87 3.46
CA CYS A 40 17.04 -13.72 4.00
C CYS A 40 17.99 -14.13 5.14
N ASN A 41 19.17 -13.51 5.17
CA ASN A 41 20.16 -13.71 6.23
C ASN A 41 19.97 -12.74 7.41
N LEU A 42 18.72 -12.63 7.89
CA LEU A 42 18.33 -11.73 8.99
C LEU A 42 18.11 -12.52 10.29
N PRO A 43 18.30 -11.90 11.47
CA PRO A 43 17.96 -12.54 12.73
C PRO A 43 16.47 -12.94 12.79
N PRO A 44 16.11 -14.08 13.43
CA PRO A 44 14.73 -14.56 13.47
C PRO A 44 13.72 -13.54 13.99
N ALA A 45 14.10 -12.71 14.97
CA ALA A 45 13.26 -11.66 15.51
C ALA A 45 12.93 -10.57 14.47
N GLU A 46 13.92 -10.17 13.66
CA GLU A 46 13.73 -9.20 12.57
C GLU A 46 12.91 -9.79 11.43
N VAL A 47 13.12 -11.06 11.09
CA VAL A 47 12.28 -11.77 10.10
C VAL A 47 10.83 -11.79 10.56
N ALA A 48 10.56 -12.11 11.83
CA ALA A 48 9.22 -12.10 12.38
C ALA A 48 8.60 -10.70 12.38
N LEU A 49 9.37 -9.66 12.71
CA LEU A 49 8.91 -8.28 12.69
C LEU A 49 8.61 -7.80 11.26
N ALA A 50 9.48 -8.12 10.30
CA ALA A 50 9.30 -7.80 8.88
C ALA A 50 8.08 -8.52 8.29
N TYR A 51 7.88 -9.79 8.63
CA TYR A 51 6.68 -10.54 8.24
C TYR A 51 5.41 -9.93 8.85
N LYS A 52 5.47 -9.54 10.13
CA LYS A 52 4.44 -8.71 10.76
C LYS A 52 4.34 -7.30 10.15
N GLY A 53 5.12 -6.93 9.14
CA GLY A 53 4.88 -5.74 8.33
C GLY A 53 3.87 -5.96 7.21
N LEU A 54 3.55 -7.22 6.86
CA LEU A 54 2.68 -7.56 5.73
C LEU A 54 1.27 -6.97 5.86
N TRP A 55 0.72 -6.92 7.08
CA TRP A 55 -0.58 -6.28 7.32
C TRP A 55 -0.58 -4.79 6.96
N GLN A 56 0.57 -4.10 6.95
CA GLN A 56 0.65 -2.71 6.53
C GLN A 56 0.40 -2.59 5.02
N VAL A 57 0.95 -3.52 4.24
CA VAL A 57 0.72 -3.63 2.80
C VAL A 57 -0.77 -3.86 2.54
N GLU A 58 -1.38 -4.84 3.21
CA GLU A 58 -2.82 -5.11 3.09
C GLU A 58 -3.69 -3.93 3.53
N ARG A 59 -3.35 -3.30 4.66
CA ARG A 59 -4.05 -2.13 5.18
C ARG A 59 -3.95 -0.98 4.19
N ILE A 60 -2.81 -0.77 3.55
CA ILE A 60 -2.63 0.30 2.58
C ILE A 60 -3.35 -0.03 1.27
N PHE A 61 -3.31 -1.25 0.75
CA PHE A 61 -4.16 -1.64 -0.38
C PHE A 61 -5.65 -1.43 -0.08
N ARG A 62 -6.10 -1.77 1.12
CA ARG A 62 -7.47 -1.50 1.57
C ARG A 62 -7.75 0.00 1.69
N THR A 63 -6.82 0.77 2.24
CA THR A 63 -6.94 2.23 2.40
C THR A 63 -6.89 2.94 1.06
N MET A 64 -6.12 2.46 0.08
CA MET A 64 -6.08 3.00 -1.27
C MET A 64 -7.42 2.83 -1.98
N LYS A 65 -8.01 1.64 -1.86
CA LYS A 65 -9.36 1.37 -2.38
C LYS A 65 -10.39 2.35 -1.81
N SER A 66 -10.27 2.73 -0.52
CA SER A 66 -11.21 3.66 0.12
C SER A 66 -10.87 5.16 0.00
N SER A 67 -9.58 5.51 0.01
CA SER A 67 -9.08 6.89 0.17
C SER A 67 -8.57 7.50 -1.13
N LEU A 68 -8.25 6.70 -2.14
CA LEU A 68 -7.93 7.18 -3.49
C LEU A 68 -9.02 6.80 -4.50
N ASP A 69 -10.13 6.22 -4.03
CA ASP A 69 -11.22 5.70 -4.86
C ASP A 69 -10.71 4.78 -6.00
N LEU A 70 -9.62 4.06 -5.73
CA LEU A 70 -9.08 3.00 -6.58
C LEU A 70 -10.03 1.80 -6.44
N ARG A 71 -11.24 1.92 -6.99
CA ARG A 71 -12.19 0.79 -7.09
C ARG A 71 -11.47 -0.40 -7.72
N PRO A 72 -11.81 -1.65 -7.36
CA PRO A 72 -11.25 -2.80 -8.06
C PRO A 72 -11.64 -2.71 -9.53
N ILE A 73 -10.66 -2.35 -10.36
CA ILE A 73 -10.83 -2.38 -11.81
C ILE A 73 -10.50 -3.82 -12.19
N TYR A 74 -11.53 -4.59 -12.56
CA TYR A 74 -11.34 -5.95 -13.09
C TYR A 74 -10.67 -5.85 -14.45
N HIS A 75 -9.34 -5.73 -14.44
CA HIS A 75 -8.52 -5.70 -15.63
C HIS A 75 -8.25 -7.14 -16.09
N TRP A 76 -8.72 -7.46 -17.29
CA TRP A 76 -8.53 -8.78 -17.91
C TRP A 76 -7.31 -8.82 -18.83
N LYS A 77 -6.85 -7.66 -19.30
CA LYS A 77 -5.64 -7.53 -20.13
C LYS A 77 -4.41 -7.41 -19.25
N GLU A 78 -3.41 -8.24 -19.51
CA GLU A 78 -2.17 -8.31 -18.74
C GLU A 78 -1.46 -6.94 -18.60
N GLU A 79 -1.39 -6.17 -19.68
CA GLU A 79 -0.79 -4.82 -19.66
C GLU A 79 -1.48 -3.87 -18.67
N ARG A 80 -2.82 -3.91 -18.59
CA ARG A 80 -3.58 -3.07 -17.66
C ARG A 80 -3.41 -3.55 -16.21
N VAL A 81 -3.29 -4.86 -16.00
CA VAL A 81 -2.97 -5.41 -14.67
C VAL A 81 -1.60 -4.93 -14.21
N ARG A 82 -0.58 -5.03 -15.07
CA ARG A 82 0.79 -4.53 -14.77
C ARG A 82 0.78 -3.03 -14.47
N GLY A 83 0.09 -2.23 -15.28
CA GLY A 83 -0.04 -0.79 -15.08
C GLY A 83 -0.73 -0.42 -13.77
N HIS A 84 -1.84 -1.10 -13.43
CA HIS A 84 -2.56 -0.86 -12.17
C HIS A 84 -1.70 -1.21 -10.95
N ILE A 85 -1.04 -2.38 -10.97
CA ILE A 85 -0.13 -2.81 -9.89
C ILE A 85 1.00 -1.79 -9.73
N PHE A 86 1.58 -1.30 -10.82
CA PHE A 86 2.62 -0.29 -10.80
C PHE A 86 2.15 1.01 -10.13
N ILE A 87 0.99 1.54 -10.54
CA ILE A 87 0.44 2.78 -9.96
C ILE A 87 0.12 2.60 -8.47
N CYS A 88 -0.47 1.46 -8.09
CA CYS A 88 -0.73 1.15 -6.68
C CYS A 88 0.56 1.04 -5.88
N PHE A 89 1.58 0.38 -6.40
CA PHE A 89 2.88 0.29 -5.74
C PHE A 89 3.56 1.66 -5.61
N LEU A 90 3.52 2.49 -6.65
CA LEU A 90 4.04 3.86 -6.60
C LEU A 90 3.32 4.70 -5.54
N ALA A 91 1.99 4.66 -5.52
CA ALA A 91 1.20 5.35 -4.50
C ALA A 91 1.55 4.84 -3.09
N PHE A 92 1.86 3.56 -2.93
CA PHE A 92 2.25 2.95 -1.64
C PHE A 92 3.61 3.49 -1.19
N VAL A 93 4.58 3.49 -2.08
CA VAL A 93 5.93 4.05 -1.82
C VAL A 93 5.82 5.51 -1.41
N LEU A 94 5.05 6.33 -2.14
CA LEU A 94 4.82 7.73 -1.80
C LEU A 94 4.17 7.89 -0.41
N GLN A 95 3.16 7.08 -0.10
CA GLN A 95 2.48 7.12 1.20
C GLN A 95 3.40 6.73 2.35
N VAL A 96 4.23 5.70 2.17
CA VAL A 96 5.22 5.25 3.18
C VAL A 96 6.30 6.30 3.38
N MET A 97 6.82 6.90 2.32
CA MET A 97 7.80 7.99 2.43
C MET A 97 7.22 9.20 3.17
N LEU A 98 5.99 9.59 2.82
CA LEU A 98 5.31 10.69 3.50
C LEU A 98 5.07 10.38 4.98
N ALA A 99 4.66 9.15 5.31
CA ALA A 99 4.49 8.72 6.70
C ALA A 99 5.81 8.70 7.48
N LYS A 100 6.93 8.35 6.83
CA LYS A 100 8.27 8.42 7.43
C LYS A 100 8.71 9.86 7.71
N LEU A 101 8.49 10.77 6.76
CA LEU A 101 8.79 12.20 6.95
C LEU A 101 7.95 12.84 8.05
N LEU A 102 6.72 12.37 8.23
CA LEU A 102 5.79 12.85 9.24
C LEU A 102 5.83 12.04 10.54
N LYS A 103 6.84 11.20 10.75
CA LYS A 103 6.94 10.33 11.92
C LYS A 103 6.91 11.11 13.24
N ASP A 104 7.52 12.30 13.26
CA ASP A 104 7.58 13.20 14.43
C ASP A 104 6.44 14.24 14.42
N SER A 105 5.50 14.13 13.50
CA SER A 105 4.32 15.02 13.46
C SER A 105 3.39 14.71 14.64
N LYS A 106 2.83 15.77 15.24
CA LYS A 106 1.81 15.66 16.30
C LYS A 106 0.45 15.20 15.77
N HIS A 107 0.28 15.14 14.45
CA HIS A 107 -1.00 14.88 13.80
C HIS A 107 -1.09 13.45 13.28
N ARG A 108 -2.29 12.88 13.32
CA ARG A 108 -2.52 11.56 12.73
C ARG A 108 -2.41 11.69 11.21
N PHE A 109 -1.73 10.72 10.60
CA PHE A 109 -1.56 10.66 9.14
C PHE A 109 -2.91 10.80 8.38
N LYS A 110 -3.99 10.23 8.90
CA LYS A 110 -5.33 10.33 8.31
C LYS A 110 -5.84 11.77 8.23
N ASP A 111 -5.62 12.57 9.27
CA ASP A 111 -6.11 13.95 9.35
C ASP A 111 -5.32 14.83 8.37
N LEU A 112 -4.01 14.60 8.28
CA LEU A 112 -3.13 15.24 7.30
C LEU A 112 -3.54 14.93 5.85
N MET A 113 -3.89 13.67 5.56
CA MET A 113 -4.40 13.29 4.24
C MET A 113 -5.77 13.91 3.93
N LEU A 114 -6.65 14.04 4.93
CA LEU A 114 -7.94 14.71 4.78
C LEU A 114 -7.75 16.20 4.45
N ASP A 115 -6.79 16.84 5.09
CA ASP A 115 -6.48 18.24 4.84
C ASP A 115 -5.83 18.43 3.46
N LEU A 116 -4.91 17.56 3.03
CA LEU A 116 -4.40 17.57 1.65
C LEU A 116 -5.50 17.41 0.61
N ARG A 117 -6.49 16.54 0.87
CA ARG A 117 -7.63 16.35 -0.05
C ARG A 117 -8.48 17.61 -0.20
N LYS A 118 -8.41 18.59 0.72
CA LYS A 118 -9.11 19.87 0.57
C LYS A 118 -8.34 20.89 -0.29
N LEU A 119 -7.05 20.61 -0.57
CA LEU A 119 -6.22 21.46 -1.39
C LEU A 119 -6.48 21.17 -2.88
N HIS A 120 -7.19 22.07 -3.54
CA HIS A 120 -7.54 21.96 -4.95
C HIS A 120 -7.11 23.22 -5.71
N ALA A 121 -6.80 23.06 -7.00
CA ALA A 121 -6.72 24.16 -7.94
C ALA A 121 -8.11 24.33 -8.58
N VAL A 122 -8.68 25.53 -8.45
CA VAL A 122 -9.96 25.94 -9.01
C VAL A 122 -9.68 26.90 -10.15
N LYS A 123 -10.21 26.57 -11.33
CA LYS A 123 -10.21 27.45 -12.50
C LYS A 123 -11.49 28.28 -12.48
N PHE A 124 -11.38 29.59 -12.64
CA PHE A 124 -12.52 30.50 -12.74
C PHE A 124 -12.29 31.48 -13.88
N THR A 125 -13.38 31.85 -14.52
CA THR A 125 -13.40 32.78 -15.65
C THR A 125 -14.13 34.03 -15.20
N ILE A 126 -13.48 35.18 -15.29
CA ILE A 126 -14.07 36.49 -15.02
C ILE A 126 -13.95 37.30 -16.31
N GLY A 127 -15.07 37.52 -17.00
CA GLY A 127 -15.05 38.13 -18.34
C GLY A 127 -14.31 37.23 -19.35
N GLN A 128 -13.28 37.78 -20.01
CA GLN A 128 -12.40 37.06 -20.95
C GLN A 128 -11.14 36.49 -20.29
N GLU A 129 -10.98 36.71 -18.99
CA GLU A 129 -9.79 36.32 -18.24
C GLU A 129 -10.01 35.00 -17.51
N GLU A 130 -9.05 34.11 -17.65
CA GLU A 130 -9.03 32.82 -16.98
C GLU A 130 -7.96 32.80 -15.89
N PHE A 131 -8.38 32.43 -14.69
CA PHE A 131 -7.52 32.38 -13.53
C PHE A 131 -7.52 30.98 -12.93
N ILE A 132 -6.37 30.58 -12.40
CA ILE A 132 -6.22 29.36 -11.62
C ILE A 132 -5.83 29.78 -10.20
N LEU A 133 -6.73 29.56 -9.24
CA LEU A 133 -6.48 29.78 -7.82
C LEU A 133 -6.38 28.43 -7.11
N ARG A 134 -5.60 28.36 -6.04
CA ARG A 134 -5.76 27.26 -5.07
C ARG A 134 -6.78 27.61 -3.99
N THR A 135 -7.38 26.58 -3.40
CA THR A 135 -8.18 26.70 -2.18
C THR A 135 -7.35 27.21 -1.00
N GLU A 136 -8.04 27.67 0.04
CA GLU A 136 -7.40 28.06 1.30
C GLU A 136 -6.69 26.87 1.95
N LEU A 137 -5.49 27.12 2.47
CA LEU A 137 -4.78 26.13 3.27
C LEU A 137 -5.43 26.11 4.65
N LYS A 138 -6.26 25.09 4.92
CA LYS A 138 -6.94 24.89 6.20
C LYS A 138 -6.33 23.70 6.94
N GLY A 139 -6.36 23.73 8.27
CA GLY A 139 -5.83 22.65 9.10
C GLY A 139 -4.30 22.60 9.14
N ASN A 140 -3.72 21.40 9.16
CA ASN A 140 -2.29 21.19 9.44
C ASN A 140 -1.46 20.94 8.16
N ILE A 141 -1.92 21.45 7.02
CA ILE A 141 -1.29 21.25 5.70
C ILE A 141 0.13 21.82 5.67
N PHE A 142 0.39 22.89 6.41
CA PHE A 142 1.72 23.51 6.48
C PHE A 142 2.79 22.55 7.02
N ASP A 143 2.44 21.69 7.98
CA ASP A 143 3.36 20.70 8.52
C ASP A 143 3.76 19.66 7.47
N ILE A 144 2.86 19.35 6.55
CA ILE A 144 3.12 18.43 5.44
C ILE A 144 4.13 19.05 4.47
N PHE A 145 3.88 20.30 4.05
CA PHE A 145 4.81 21.02 3.18
C PHE A 145 6.18 21.20 3.82
N LYS A 146 6.22 21.51 5.13
CA LYS A 146 7.45 21.59 5.92
C LYS A 146 8.19 20.26 5.98
N ALA A 147 7.50 19.16 6.26
CA ALA A 147 8.09 17.82 6.35
C ALA A 147 8.65 17.34 5.00
N VAL A 148 8.02 17.73 3.90
CA VAL A 148 8.48 17.42 2.53
C VAL A 148 9.57 18.40 2.06
N GLY A 149 9.84 19.48 2.80
CA GLY A 149 10.81 20.51 2.41
C GLY A 149 10.35 21.36 1.23
N SER A 150 9.04 21.43 0.96
CA SER A 150 8.45 22.16 -0.16
C SER A 150 7.68 23.39 0.31
N ARG A 151 7.65 24.44 -0.51
CA ARG A 151 6.82 25.61 -0.23
C ARG A 151 5.39 25.35 -0.69
N PRO A 152 4.36 25.70 0.10
CA PRO A 152 2.98 25.64 -0.36
C PRO A 152 2.81 26.45 -1.64
N PRO A 153 2.02 25.97 -2.62
CA PRO A 153 1.77 26.72 -3.85
C PRO A 153 1.23 28.12 -3.57
N LYS A 154 1.55 29.09 -4.44
CA LYS A 154 0.99 30.45 -4.35
C LYS A 154 -0.53 30.40 -4.51
N ARG A 155 -1.24 31.37 -3.95
CA ARG A 155 -2.72 31.42 -4.01
C ARG A 155 -3.19 31.49 -5.47
N ILE A 156 -2.54 32.31 -6.28
CA ILE A 156 -2.73 32.40 -7.73
C ILE A 156 -1.65 31.54 -8.38
N LEU A 157 -2.07 30.56 -9.17
CA LEU A 157 -1.21 29.58 -9.85
C LEU A 157 -0.94 29.97 -11.30
N GLY A 158 -1.86 30.68 -11.96
CA GLY A 158 -1.69 31.13 -13.32
C GLY A 158 -2.84 32.01 -13.80
N TYR A 159 -2.57 32.76 -14.87
CA TYR A 159 -3.51 33.63 -15.57
C TYR A 159 -3.37 33.39 -17.07
N LYS A 160 -4.48 33.28 -17.78
CA LYS A 160 -4.54 33.27 -19.24
C LYS A 160 -5.58 34.28 -19.69
N SER A 161 -5.14 35.30 -20.41
CA SER A 161 -6.02 36.17 -21.18
C SER A 161 -6.40 35.43 -22.46
N THR A 162 -7.69 35.22 -22.70
CA THR A 162 -8.15 34.69 -23.99
C THR A 162 -8.33 35.89 -24.89
N ILE A 163 -7.33 36.18 -25.73
CA ILE A 163 -7.46 37.09 -26.88
C ILE A 163 -8.22 36.35 -27.98
#